data_AF-A0A2K0W3W0-F1
#
_entry.id   AF-A0A2K0W3W0-F1
#
_cell.length_a   1.000
_cell.length_b   1.000
_cell.length_c   1.000
_cell.angle_alpha   90.00
_cell.angle_beta   90.00
_cell.angle_gamma   90.00
#
_symmetry.space_group_name_H-M   'P 1'
#
loop_
_entity.id
_entity.type
_entity.pdbx_description
1 polymer ?
#
loop_
_entity_poly.entity_id
_entity_poly.type
_entity_poly.pdbx_seq_one_letter_code
_entity_poly.pdbx_strand_id
1 'polypeptide(L)'
;MKFISALLVTASLIQAHPKPHKSDRALYFLDSDPQGASVVSLSIAKDGSFGQPQRTPTGGKGLISNDVNGTVKMDPLFSQGSIIVSGKRLFTVNAGSNTLAAFHIPKENPAHPVLLGEPVDTLGTVPNTVAYSRKNKLACVANTGTKPGVQCFTVSDRDGLKPQGSLMPLPVFGQTSPPTGPPNTVSNILFNPSETALFVTIKGNGMENGFVYAYKVENGRVSEEAVKSQPNNLPVAFGMSFISDASAVVSTPAYGAAFVSIADDLTVSTKTNITVPKQMAICWTATSTGSRSVYLLDAAVPDVTALNTETMAIGRTLPGYAAGKGNFDAIISGSKLYALQAAPAIAVFDLKHDSYGPKVIDLAGLGNRASWTGMAVY
;
A
#
# COMPACT_ATOMS: atom_id res chain seq x y z
N MET A 1 -42.34 -67.00 -16.23
CA MET A 1 -42.46 -65.53 -16.35
C MET A 1 -42.04 -64.91 -15.03
N LYS A 2 -40.90 -64.21 -15.01
CA LYS A 2 -40.32 -63.57 -13.83
C LYS A 2 -40.53 -62.05 -13.97
N PHE A 3 -41.16 -61.42 -13.00
CA PHE A 3 -41.14 -59.95 -12.86
C PHE A 3 -40.43 -59.61 -11.55
N ILE A 4 -39.27 -58.98 -11.66
CA ILE A 4 -38.51 -58.39 -10.56
C ILE A 4 -38.82 -56.89 -10.61
N SER A 5 -39.52 -56.37 -9.60
CA SER A 5 -39.69 -54.92 -9.42
C SER A 5 -38.42 -54.35 -8.81
N ALA A 6 -37.71 -53.52 -9.59
CA ALA A 6 -36.58 -52.73 -9.11
C ALA A 6 -37.09 -51.45 -8.44
N LEU A 7 -36.77 -51.29 -7.15
CA LEU A 7 -37.00 -50.06 -6.39
C LEU A 7 -35.87 -49.06 -6.75
N LEU A 8 -36.20 -47.95 -7.41
CA LEU A 8 -35.28 -46.84 -7.63
C LEU A 8 -35.18 -45.99 -6.35
N VAL A 9 -34.02 -46.04 -5.69
CA VAL A 9 -33.66 -45.10 -4.62
C VAL A 9 -33.04 -43.88 -5.29
N THR A 10 -33.76 -42.76 -5.32
CA THR A 10 -33.21 -41.47 -5.72
C THR A 10 -32.35 -40.91 -4.58
N ALA A 11 -31.02 -40.99 -4.73
CA ALA A 11 -30.09 -40.32 -3.83
C ALA A 11 -30.13 -38.80 -4.08
N SER A 12 -30.74 -38.05 -3.17
CA SER A 12 -30.67 -36.59 -3.16
C SER A 12 -29.24 -36.17 -2.78
N LEU A 13 -28.46 -35.73 -3.77
CA LEU A 13 -27.21 -35.02 -3.56
C LEU A 13 -27.52 -33.67 -2.91
N ILE A 14 -27.48 -33.62 -1.57
CA ILE A 14 -27.40 -32.35 -0.85
C ILE A 14 -26.04 -31.76 -1.22
N GLN A 15 -26.05 -30.71 -2.04
CA GLN A 15 -24.90 -29.83 -2.22
C GLN A 15 -24.57 -29.23 -0.84
N ALA A 16 -23.61 -29.84 -0.15
CA ALA A 16 -23.03 -29.27 1.04
C ALA A 16 -22.43 -27.91 0.63
N HIS A 17 -23.10 -26.83 1.02
CA HIS A 17 -22.54 -25.50 0.90
C HIS A 17 -21.24 -25.54 1.72
N PRO A 18 -20.07 -25.25 1.13
CA PRO A 18 -18.83 -25.21 1.90
C PRO A 18 -19.05 -24.24 3.06
N LYS A 19 -18.98 -24.75 4.29
CA LYS A 19 -18.99 -23.90 5.48
C LYS A 19 -17.88 -22.87 5.30
N PRO A 20 -18.15 -21.57 5.49
CA PRO A 20 -17.09 -20.57 5.41
C PRO A 20 -15.97 -21.01 6.35
N HIS A 21 -14.82 -21.33 5.77
CA HIS A 21 -13.64 -21.65 6.56
C HIS A 21 -13.36 -20.42 7.43
N LYS A 22 -13.41 -20.59 8.76
CA LYS A 22 -13.00 -19.54 9.69
C LYS A 22 -11.52 -19.25 9.43
N SER A 23 -11.28 -18.17 8.70
CA SER A 23 -9.96 -17.57 8.50
C SER A 23 -9.73 -16.53 9.56
N ASP A 24 -8.56 -16.54 10.18
CA ASP A 24 -8.10 -15.50 11.10
C ASP A 24 -7.26 -14.41 10.41
N ARG A 25 -7.10 -14.50 9.08
CA ARG A 25 -6.29 -13.59 8.26
C ARG A 25 -7.04 -13.12 7.01
N ALA A 26 -6.66 -11.96 6.51
CA ALA A 26 -7.18 -11.44 5.24
C ALA A 26 -6.17 -10.51 4.56
N LEU A 27 -6.17 -10.52 3.23
CA LEU A 27 -5.55 -9.50 2.39
C LEU A 27 -6.55 -8.41 2.08
N TYR A 28 -6.04 -7.20 1.87
CA TYR A 28 -6.83 -6.06 1.46
C TYR A 28 -6.10 -5.24 0.40
N PHE A 29 -6.85 -4.68 -0.53
CA PHE A 29 -6.40 -3.59 -1.38
C PHE A 29 -7.55 -2.60 -1.57
N LEU A 30 -7.22 -1.38 -1.98
CA LEU A 30 -8.22 -0.35 -2.27
C LEU A 30 -8.66 -0.48 -3.74
N ASP A 31 -9.96 -0.54 -3.95
CA ASP A 31 -10.55 -0.16 -5.23
C ASP A 31 -10.96 1.32 -5.16
N SER A 32 -10.15 2.16 -5.82
CA SER A 32 -10.31 3.61 -5.95
C SER A 32 -11.28 3.98 -7.09
N ASP A 33 -12.43 3.33 -7.16
CA ASP A 33 -13.47 3.62 -8.17
C ASP A 33 -14.08 5.03 -7.95
N PRO A 34 -14.06 5.92 -8.96
CA PRO A 34 -14.70 7.23 -8.90
C PRO A 34 -16.21 7.22 -8.58
N GLN A 35 -16.91 6.11 -8.84
CA GLN A 35 -18.33 5.95 -8.53
C GLN A 35 -18.57 5.57 -7.06
N GLY A 36 -17.56 5.02 -6.39
CA GLY A 36 -17.64 4.64 -4.98
C GLY A 36 -16.44 3.77 -4.59
N ALA A 37 -15.61 4.25 -3.68
CA ALA A 37 -14.44 3.51 -3.23
C ALA A 37 -14.85 2.32 -2.35
N SER A 38 -14.07 1.23 -2.44
CA SER A 38 -14.28 0.05 -1.62
C SER A 38 -12.96 -0.60 -1.22
N VAL A 39 -12.93 -1.14 -0.01
CA VAL A 39 -11.89 -2.09 0.40
C VAL A 39 -12.24 -3.44 -0.23
N VAL A 40 -11.36 -3.97 -1.06
CA VAL A 40 -11.45 -5.35 -1.51
C VAL A 40 -10.70 -6.23 -0.53
N SER A 41 -11.33 -7.30 -0.06
CA SER A 41 -10.78 -8.24 0.91
C SER A 41 -10.80 -9.69 0.41
N LEU A 42 -9.79 -10.47 0.77
CA LEU A 42 -9.72 -11.91 0.53
C LEU A 42 -9.30 -12.62 1.83
N SER A 43 -10.09 -13.58 2.30
CA SER A 43 -9.69 -14.39 3.46
C SER A 43 -8.50 -15.30 3.12
N ILE A 44 -7.55 -15.48 4.04
CA ILE A 44 -6.40 -16.40 3.87
C ILE A 44 -6.57 -17.59 4.82
N ALA A 45 -6.98 -18.74 4.30
CA ALA A 45 -7.12 -19.95 5.10
C ALA A 45 -5.76 -20.44 5.64
N LYS A 46 -5.80 -21.33 6.64
CA LYS A 46 -4.61 -21.88 7.30
C LYS A 46 -3.67 -22.62 6.34
N ASP A 47 -4.21 -23.21 5.28
CA ASP A 47 -3.46 -23.88 4.22
C ASP A 47 -2.90 -22.91 3.15
N GLY A 48 -3.14 -21.60 3.30
CA GLY A 48 -2.73 -20.58 2.33
C GLY A 48 -3.61 -20.51 1.08
N SER A 49 -4.78 -21.16 1.08
CA SER A 49 -5.83 -20.91 0.07
C SER A 49 -6.55 -19.59 0.36
N PHE A 50 -7.15 -19.01 -0.69
CA PHE A 50 -7.84 -17.72 -0.61
C PHE A 50 -9.34 -17.90 -0.79
N GLY A 51 -10.10 -17.11 -0.05
CA GLY A 51 -11.53 -16.97 -0.27
C GLY A 51 -11.83 -16.11 -1.49
N GLN A 52 -13.12 -16.04 -1.85
CA GLN A 52 -13.60 -15.15 -2.90
C GLN A 52 -13.40 -13.68 -2.49
N PRO A 53 -13.02 -12.80 -3.43
CA PRO A 53 -12.88 -11.38 -3.14
C PRO A 53 -14.23 -10.75 -2.81
N GLN A 54 -14.24 -9.84 -1.85
CA GLN A 54 -15.43 -9.12 -1.41
C GLN A 54 -15.16 -7.63 -1.34
N ARG A 55 -16.20 -6.81 -1.54
CA ARG A 55 -16.10 -5.35 -1.48
C ARG A 55 -16.81 -4.84 -0.24
N THR A 56 -16.11 -4.05 0.55
CA THR A 56 -16.68 -3.27 1.65
C THR A 56 -16.62 -1.78 1.28
N PRO A 57 -17.76 -1.08 1.16
CA PRO A 57 -17.77 0.34 0.84
C PRO A 57 -16.97 1.16 1.86
N THR A 58 -16.24 2.17 1.38
CA THR A 58 -15.53 3.11 2.26
C THR A 58 -16.40 4.28 2.71
N GLY A 59 -17.59 4.46 2.12
CA GLY A 59 -18.43 5.65 2.31
C GLY A 59 -17.98 6.87 1.49
N GLY A 60 -16.88 6.79 0.74
CA GLY A 60 -16.37 7.88 -0.09
C GLY A 60 -16.23 7.50 -1.57
N LYS A 61 -15.61 8.39 -2.34
CA LYS A 61 -15.33 8.18 -3.77
C LYS A 61 -13.84 8.00 -4.00
N GLY A 62 -13.50 7.06 -4.86
CA GLY A 62 -12.15 6.90 -5.37
C GLY A 62 -11.83 7.92 -6.46
N LEU A 63 -10.66 7.77 -7.06
CA LEU A 63 -10.17 8.60 -8.15
C LEU A 63 -9.14 7.79 -8.97
N ILE A 64 -9.10 8.05 -10.27
CA ILE A 64 -8.06 7.56 -11.18
C ILE A 64 -7.35 8.79 -11.76
N SER A 65 -6.04 8.86 -11.56
CA SER A 65 -5.20 9.97 -11.98
C SER A 65 -4.88 9.93 -13.48
N ASN A 66 -4.24 10.99 -13.97
CA ASN A 66 -3.78 11.08 -15.35
C ASN A 66 -2.25 11.03 -15.43
N ASP A 67 -1.72 10.56 -16.55
CA ASP A 67 -0.35 10.76 -16.98
C ASP A 67 -0.32 11.56 -18.30
N VAL A 68 0.85 11.67 -18.92
CA VAL A 68 1.03 12.35 -20.22
C VAL A 68 0.21 11.72 -21.36
N ASN A 69 -0.25 10.47 -21.20
CA ASN A 69 -1.04 9.72 -22.17
C ASN A 69 -2.55 9.68 -21.80
N GLY A 70 -2.96 10.37 -20.74
CA GLY A 70 -4.35 10.43 -20.28
C GLY A 70 -4.60 9.61 -19.02
N THR A 71 -5.80 9.05 -18.86
CA THR A 71 -6.16 8.31 -17.65
C THR A 71 -5.36 7.03 -17.51
N VAL A 72 -4.73 6.85 -16.34
CA VAL A 72 -3.90 5.68 -16.09
C VAL A 72 -4.73 4.41 -15.96
N LYS A 73 -4.13 3.29 -16.35
CA LYS A 73 -4.78 1.96 -16.32
C LYS A 73 -4.35 1.11 -15.14
N MET A 74 -3.39 1.59 -14.36
CA MET A 74 -2.72 0.94 -13.24
C MET A 74 -2.15 2.07 -12.36
N ASP A 75 -1.98 1.83 -11.06
CA ASP A 75 -1.54 2.85 -10.08
C ASP A 75 -2.34 4.16 -10.13
N PRO A 76 -3.66 4.11 -9.85
CA PRO A 76 -4.52 5.28 -9.94
C PRO A 76 -4.12 6.47 -9.05
N LEU A 77 -3.23 6.29 -8.08
CA LEU A 77 -2.89 7.29 -7.06
C LEU A 77 -1.41 7.70 -7.04
N PHE A 78 -0.58 7.11 -7.90
CA PHE A 78 0.86 7.33 -7.96
C PHE A 78 1.54 7.20 -6.60
N SER A 79 1.14 6.25 -5.77
CA SER A 79 1.52 6.23 -4.36
C SER A 79 1.73 4.83 -3.81
N GLN A 80 2.30 4.77 -2.62
CA GLN A 80 2.37 3.58 -1.78
C GLN A 80 1.61 3.84 -0.48
N GLY A 81 0.92 2.81 0.04
CA GLY A 81 0.24 2.92 1.33
C GLY A 81 -1.08 3.69 1.26
N SER A 82 -1.83 3.54 0.17
CA SER A 82 -3.22 4.02 0.05
C SER A 82 -4.20 3.27 0.97
N ILE A 83 -3.79 2.11 1.48
CA ILE A 83 -4.47 1.28 2.46
C ILE A 83 -3.45 0.66 3.40
N ILE A 84 -3.71 0.68 4.70
CA ILE A 84 -2.85 0.06 5.71
C ILE A 84 -3.67 -0.70 6.74
N VAL A 85 -3.05 -1.70 7.35
CA VAL A 85 -3.60 -2.43 8.51
C VAL A 85 -2.64 -2.29 9.68
N SER A 86 -3.17 -2.02 10.87
CA SER A 86 -2.41 -2.01 12.13
C SER A 86 -3.27 -2.55 13.26
N GLY A 87 -2.90 -3.73 13.77
CA GLY A 87 -3.74 -4.46 14.72
C GLY A 87 -5.13 -4.73 14.13
N LYS A 88 -6.19 -4.35 14.85
CA LYS A 88 -7.59 -4.55 14.42
C LYS A 88 -8.19 -3.35 13.66
N ARG A 89 -7.34 -2.52 13.08
CA ARG A 89 -7.71 -1.30 12.36
C ARG A 89 -7.21 -1.37 10.93
N LEU A 90 -8.04 -0.92 10.00
CA LEU A 90 -7.68 -0.67 8.62
C LEU A 90 -7.98 0.79 8.32
N PHE A 91 -7.08 1.47 7.61
CA PHE A 91 -7.27 2.84 7.15
C PHE A 91 -7.08 2.90 5.65
N THR A 92 -7.89 3.69 4.96
CA THR A 92 -7.75 3.89 3.51
C THR A 92 -8.23 5.26 3.08
N VAL A 93 -7.68 5.76 1.98
CA VAL A 93 -7.99 7.08 1.43
C VAL A 93 -9.12 6.98 0.39
N ASN A 94 -9.97 8.00 0.37
CA ASN A 94 -10.97 8.21 -0.66
C ASN A 94 -10.56 9.43 -1.48
N ALA A 95 -9.71 9.19 -2.48
CA ALA A 95 -9.03 10.23 -3.23
C ALA A 95 -9.98 11.20 -3.97
N GLY A 96 -11.16 10.75 -4.40
CA GLY A 96 -12.12 11.58 -5.14
C GLY A 96 -13.08 12.36 -4.27
N SER A 97 -13.28 11.96 -3.00
CA SER A 97 -14.07 12.70 -2.03
C SER A 97 -13.23 13.46 -1.00
N ASN A 98 -11.90 13.41 -1.10
CA ASN A 98 -10.97 14.05 -0.15
C ASN A 98 -11.18 13.60 1.30
N THR A 99 -11.45 12.31 1.51
CA THR A 99 -11.70 11.78 2.86
C THR A 99 -10.78 10.62 3.25
N LEU A 100 -10.60 10.44 4.55
CA LEU A 100 -9.99 9.27 5.17
C LEU A 100 -11.10 8.38 5.76
N ALA A 101 -11.06 7.08 5.46
CA ALA A 101 -11.91 6.08 6.08
C ALA A 101 -11.11 5.20 7.05
N ALA A 102 -11.74 4.84 8.18
CA ALA A 102 -11.20 3.88 9.14
C ALA A 102 -12.19 2.72 9.31
N PHE A 103 -11.66 1.53 9.57
CA PHE A 103 -12.45 0.33 9.78
C PHE A 103 -11.99 -0.43 11.02
N HIS A 104 -12.91 -1.13 11.65
CA HIS A 104 -12.62 -2.22 12.56
C HIS A 104 -12.54 -3.53 11.79
N ILE A 105 -11.53 -4.35 12.09
CA ILE A 105 -11.41 -5.70 11.54
C ILE A 105 -11.91 -6.69 12.61
N PRO A 106 -13.07 -7.33 12.43
CA PRO A 106 -13.56 -8.35 13.35
C PRO A 106 -12.63 -9.56 13.36
N LYS A 107 -12.27 -10.07 14.54
CA LYS A 107 -11.33 -11.20 14.66
C LYS A 107 -11.92 -12.48 14.07
N GLU A 108 -13.22 -12.65 14.18
CA GLU A 108 -13.98 -13.82 13.78
C GLU A 108 -14.24 -13.85 12.27
N ASN A 109 -14.12 -12.69 11.62
CA ASN A 109 -14.35 -12.53 10.19
C ASN A 109 -13.54 -11.35 9.62
N PRO A 110 -12.21 -11.48 9.52
CA PRO A 110 -11.36 -10.38 9.10
C PRO A 110 -11.61 -9.95 7.66
N ALA A 111 -12.11 -10.84 6.80
CA ALA A 111 -12.47 -10.49 5.43
C ALA A 111 -13.66 -9.52 5.31
N HIS A 112 -14.37 -9.20 6.39
CA HIS A 112 -15.48 -8.24 6.37
C HIS A 112 -15.18 -7.09 7.36
N PRO A 113 -14.28 -6.16 7.00
CA PRO A 113 -14.02 -5.00 7.83
C PRO A 113 -15.28 -4.14 7.95
N VAL A 114 -15.45 -3.45 9.07
CA VAL A 114 -16.65 -2.64 9.39
C VAL A 114 -16.23 -1.19 9.50
N LEU A 115 -16.85 -0.31 8.70
CA LEU A 115 -16.54 1.12 8.69
C LEU A 115 -16.79 1.74 10.07
N LEU A 116 -15.86 2.58 10.52
CA LEU A 116 -15.91 3.28 11.81
C LEU A 116 -16.42 4.70 11.62
N GLY A 117 -17.74 4.87 11.71
CA GLY A 117 -18.39 6.15 11.47
C GLY A 117 -18.33 6.56 10.00
N GLU A 118 -18.46 7.85 9.74
CA GLU A 118 -18.34 8.40 8.37
C GLU A 118 -16.89 8.77 8.04
N PRO A 119 -16.49 8.73 6.76
CA PRO A 119 -15.18 9.24 6.33
C PRO A 119 -15.00 10.72 6.68
N VAL A 120 -13.79 11.09 7.08
CA VAL A 120 -13.47 12.45 7.55
C VAL A 120 -12.67 13.23 6.50
N ASP A 121 -12.95 14.52 6.37
CA ASP A 121 -12.25 15.42 5.44
C ASP A 121 -10.74 15.51 5.77
N THR A 122 -9.90 15.34 4.75
CA THR A 122 -8.43 15.42 4.86
C THR A 122 -7.89 16.85 4.79
N LEU A 123 -8.76 17.84 4.68
CA LEU A 123 -8.51 19.28 4.54
C LEU A 123 -7.65 19.68 3.32
N GLY A 124 -7.08 18.72 2.61
CA GLY A 124 -6.39 18.84 1.33
C GLY A 124 -7.23 18.25 0.20
N THR A 125 -6.60 18.05 -0.96
CA THR A 125 -7.26 17.37 -2.09
C THR A 125 -6.47 16.17 -2.57
N VAL A 126 -7.18 15.12 -2.98
CA VAL A 126 -6.63 13.85 -3.46
C VAL A 126 -5.69 13.22 -2.42
N PRO A 127 -6.21 12.79 -1.26
CA PRO A 127 -5.45 11.97 -0.33
C PRO A 127 -5.03 10.68 -1.03
N ASN A 128 -3.73 10.38 -1.03
CA ASN A 128 -3.19 9.25 -1.79
C ASN A 128 -2.39 8.25 -0.94
N THR A 129 -2.06 8.60 0.30
CA THR A 129 -1.29 7.72 1.19
C THR A 129 -1.64 8.00 2.65
N VAL A 130 -1.63 6.96 3.50
CA VAL A 130 -1.99 7.01 4.92
C VAL A 130 -0.99 6.25 5.78
N ALA A 131 -0.69 6.81 6.95
CA ALA A 131 0.13 6.21 8.00
C ALA A 131 -0.66 6.16 9.31
N TYR A 132 -0.36 5.16 10.16
CA TYR A 132 -0.92 5.09 11.51
C TYR A 132 0.15 4.74 12.54
N SER A 133 0.23 5.56 13.59
CA SER A 133 1.04 5.34 14.78
C SER A 133 0.18 4.73 15.87
N ARG A 134 0.48 3.49 16.27
CA ARG A 134 -0.25 2.82 17.34
C ARG A 134 0.13 3.36 18.72
N LYS A 135 1.39 3.74 18.91
CA LYS A 135 1.92 4.35 20.14
C LYS A 135 1.23 5.68 20.43
N ASN A 136 1.05 6.51 19.40
CA ASN A 136 0.46 7.85 19.54
C ASN A 136 -1.04 7.90 19.22
N LYS A 137 -1.63 6.79 18.76
CA LYS A 137 -3.03 6.71 18.30
C LYS A 137 -3.36 7.78 17.26
N LEU A 138 -2.47 7.92 16.28
CA LEU A 138 -2.51 9.00 15.30
C LEU A 138 -2.51 8.43 13.89
N ALA A 139 -3.53 8.75 13.09
CA ALA A 139 -3.54 8.51 11.65
C ALA A 139 -3.16 9.80 10.93
N CYS A 140 -2.26 9.74 9.96
CA CYS A 140 -1.89 10.90 9.15
C CYS A 140 -1.99 10.56 7.67
N VAL A 141 -2.50 11.50 6.89
CA VAL A 141 -2.76 11.35 5.46
C VAL A 141 -2.01 12.43 4.72
N ALA A 142 -1.38 12.07 3.61
CA ALA A 142 -0.83 13.05 2.69
C ALA A 142 -1.74 13.21 1.45
N ASN A 143 -1.88 14.45 1.02
CA ASN A 143 -2.71 14.91 -0.09
C ASN A 143 -1.81 15.43 -1.20
N THR A 144 -2.14 15.14 -2.46
CA THR A 144 -1.28 15.50 -3.62
C THR A 144 -1.91 16.45 -4.64
N GLY A 145 -3.23 16.66 -4.61
CA GLY A 145 -3.96 17.39 -5.65
C GLY A 145 -3.70 18.91 -5.62
N THR A 146 -4.70 19.70 -5.99
CA THR A 146 -4.66 21.17 -5.97
C THR A 146 -4.36 21.79 -4.60
N LYS A 147 -4.55 21.05 -3.51
CA LYS A 147 -4.27 21.48 -2.13
C LYS A 147 -3.44 20.40 -1.42
N PRO A 148 -2.14 20.30 -1.73
CA PRO A 148 -1.29 19.26 -1.20
C PRO A 148 -0.85 19.58 0.24
N GLY A 149 -0.79 18.56 1.07
CA GLY A 149 -0.53 18.74 2.49
C GLY A 149 -0.72 17.47 3.33
N VAL A 150 -0.23 17.50 4.56
CA VAL A 150 -0.44 16.44 5.55
C VAL A 150 -1.54 16.86 6.53
N GLN A 151 -2.50 15.96 6.77
CA GLN A 151 -3.50 16.12 7.81
C GLN A 151 -3.47 14.91 8.74
N CYS A 152 -3.45 15.16 10.05
CA CYS A 152 -3.45 14.12 11.06
C CYS A 152 -4.78 14.08 11.84
N PHE A 153 -5.06 12.91 12.41
CA PHE A 153 -6.29 12.58 13.09
C PHE A 153 -5.98 11.76 14.33
N THR A 154 -6.54 12.16 15.46
CA THR A 154 -6.59 11.28 16.63
C THR A 154 -7.54 10.12 16.34
N VAL A 155 -7.16 8.93 16.77
CA VAL A 155 -7.91 7.69 16.56
C VAL A 155 -8.37 7.15 17.91
N SER A 156 -9.68 6.92 18.04
CA SER A 156 -10.24 6.29 19.23
C SER A 156 -11.33 5.29 18.87
N ASP A 157 -11.50 4.29 19.73
CA ASP A 157 -12.52 3.24 19.54
C ASP A 157 -13.94 3.79 19.68
N ARG A 158 -14.11 4.85 20.48
CA ARG A 158 -15.40 5.48 20.76
C ARG A 158 -15.76 6.56 19.75
N ASP A 159 -14.82 7.44 19.45
CA ASP A 159 -15.09 8.66 18.68
C ASP A 159 -14.59 8.58 17.23
N GLY A 160 -14.04 7.44 16.81
CA GLY A 160 -13.50 7.26 15.46
C GLY A 160 -12.30 8.16 15.17
N LEU A 161 -12.35 8.86 14.04
CA LEU A 161 -11.33 9.78 13.57
C LEU A 161 -11.71 11.23 13.92
N LYS A 162 -10.79 11.97 14.56
CA LYS A 162 -10.97 13.41 14.82
C LYS A 162 -9.78 14.20 14.30
N PRO A 163 -9.97 15.22 13.45
CA PRO A 163 -8.87 15.99 12.89
C PRO A 163 -8.06 16.69 13.99
N GLN A 164 -6.75 16.78 13.79
CA GLN A 164 -5.81 17.40 14.71
C GLN A 164 -4.95 18.42 13.96
N GLY A 165 -5.03 19.68 14.40
CA GLY A 165 -4.27 20.78 13.79
C GLY A 165 -4.80 21.18 12.42
N SER A 166 -4.06 22.06 11.76
CA SER A 166 -4.31 22.52 10.39
C SER A 166 -3.63 21.60 9.36
N LEU A 167 -4.00 21.75 8.09
CA LEU A 167 -3.30 21.10 6.99
C LEU A 167 -1.87 21.65 6.89
N MET A 168 -0.87 20.77 7.04
CA MET A 168 0.54 21.12 6.89
C MET A 168 0.95 21.10 5.41
N PRO A 169 1.24 22.24 4.76
CA PRO A 169 1.46 22.28 3.31
C PRO A 169 2.70 21.51 2.86
N LEU A 170 2.61 20.90 1.68
CA LEU A 170 3.73 20.21 1.01
C LEU A 170 4.17 20.99 -0.25
N PRO A 171 5.45 20.91 -0.66
CA PRO A 171 6.01 21.64 -1.80
C PRO A 171 5.64 20.99 -3.15
N VAL A 172 4.35 20.69 -3.34
CA VAL A 172 3.82 20.19 -4.60
C VAL A 172 3.06 21.33 -5.25
N PHE A 173 3.55 21.82 -6.39
CA PHE A 173 3.02 23.03 -7.04
C PHE A 173 2.41 22.70 -8.39
N GLY A 174 1.34 23.41 -8.75
CA GLY A 174 0.72 23.30 -10.07
C GLY A 174 0.01 21.96 -10.37
N GLN A 175 -0.33 21.18 -9.34
CA GLN A 175 -1.10 19.95 -9.52
C GLN A 175 -2.59 20.19 -9.81
N THR A 176 -3.20 19.21 -10.46
CA THR A 176 -4.62 19.18 -10.83
C THR A 176 -5.41 18.22 -9.94
N SER A 177 -6.72 18.10 -10.15
CA SER A 177 -7.55 17.09 -9.49
C SER A 177 -8.61 16.61 -10.50
N PRO A 178 -8.45 15.41 -11.10
CA PRO A 178 -7.40 14.39 -10.87
C PRO A 178 -5.97 14.90 -11.09
N PRO A 179 -4.97 14.43 -10.32
CA PRO A 179 -3.59 14.84 -10.47
C PRO A 179 -2.99 14.27 -11.76
N THR A 180 -1.94 14.93 -12.26
CA THR A 180 -1.16 14.47 -13.41
C THR A 180 0.24 14.10 -12.93
N GLY A 181 0.63 12.85 -13.11
CA GLY A 181 1.89 12.29 -12.59
C GLY A 181 2.48 11.21 -13.50
N PRO A 182 3.32 10.30 -12.96
CA PRO A 182 3.75 10.22 -11.56
C PRO A 182 4.60 11.39 -11.01
N PRO A 183 5.49 12.06 -11.78
CA PRO A 183 6.32 13.14 -11.25
C PRO A 183 5.52 14.27 -10.59
N ASN A 184 6.15 15.03 -9.68
CA ASN A 184 5.52 16.14 -8.95
C ASN A 184 4.26 15.75 -8.16
N THR A 185 4.27 14.56 -7.53
CA THR A 185 3.20 14.09 -6.64
C THR A 185 3.77 13.63 -5.30
N VAL A 186 2.96 13.70 -4.24
CA VAL A 186 3.27 13.04 -2.98
C VAL A 186 3.27 11.53 -3.20
N SER A 187 4.21 10.81 -2.58
CA SER A 187 4.41 9.40 -2.88
C SER A 187 4.04 8.46 -1.74
N ASN A 188 4.56 8.71 -0.54
CA ASN A 188 4.33 7.84 0.60
C ASN A 188 4.40 8.65 1.90
N ILE A 189 3.58 8.27 2.88
CA ILE A 189 3.62 8.75 4.26
C ILE A 189 3.75 7.56 5.20
N LEU A 190 4.63 7.67 6.20
CA LEU A 190 4.91 6.58 7.13
C LEU A 190 5.58 7.10 8.41
N PHE A 191 5.30 6.47 9.54
CA PHE A 191 6.03 6.71 10.78
C PHE A 191 7.34 5.90 10.79
N ASN A 192 8.38 6.45 11.42
CA ASN A 192 9.59 5.68 11.71
C ASN A 192 9.31 4.55 12.71
N PRO A 193 10.18 3.52 12.81
CA PRO A 193 9.96 2.37 13.68
C PRO A 193 9.64 2.69 15.14
N SER A 194 10.26 3.71 15.75
CA SER A 194 9.94 4.13 17.13
C SER A 194 8.69 5.01 17.28
N GLU A 195 8.07 5.35 16.15
CA GLU A 195 6.92 6.24 16.03
C GLU A 195 7.16 7.61 16.71
N THR A 196 8.37 8.13 16.58
CA THR A 196 8.81 9.44 17.07
C THR A 196 8.89 10.49 15.98
N ALA A 197 8.77 10.08 14.70
CA ALA A 197 8.74 10.98 13.57
C ALA A 197 7.86 10.42 12.43
N LEU A 198 7.26 11.34 11.68
CA LEU A 198 6.44 11.09 10.50
C LEU A 198 7.21 11.55 9.26
N PHE A 199 7.34 10.69 8.26
CA PHE A 199 8.07 10.97 7.03
C PHE A 199 7.12 11.01 5.84
N VAL A 200 7.38 11.92 4.90
CA VAL A 200 6.68 12.04 3.63
C VAL A 200 7.70 12.09 2.51
N THR A 201 7.62 11.17 1.55
CA THR A 201 8.39 11.23 0.30
C THR A 201 7.58 11.92 -0.79
N ILE A 202 8.25 12.79 -1.54
CA ILE A 202 7.64 13.60 -2.59
C ILE A 202 8.51 13.48 -3.84
N LYS A 203 7.91 13.12 -4.97
CA LYS A 203 8.62 12.94 -6.22
C LYS A 203 9.01 14.31 -6.79
N GLY A 204 10.23 14.41 -7.31
CA GLY A 204 10.62 15.53 -8.16
C GLY A 204 10.01 15.40 -9.56
N ASN A 205 10.53 16.19 -10.49
CA ASN A 205 10.08 16.23 -11.88
C ASN A 205 10.89 15.30 -12.81
N GLY A 206 11.84 14.52 -12.28
CA GLY A 206 12.78 13.69 -13.06
C GLY A 206 14.13 14.37 -13.35
N MET A 207 14.16 15.71 -13.38
CA MET A 207 15.38 16.52 -13.53
C MET A 207 15.89 17.01 -12.17
N GLU A 208 14.98 17.45 -11.31
CA GLU A 208 15.24 17.85 -9.93
C GLU A 208 14.98 16.70 -8.97
N ASN A 209 15.76 16.65 -7.88
CA ASN A 209 15.58 15.67 -6.82
C ASN A 209 14.23 15.87 -6.11
N GLY A 210 13.60 14.76 -5.73
CA GLY A 210 12.46 14.76 -4.83
C GLY A 210 12.82 15.16 -3.41
N PHE A 211 11.80 15.32 -2.58
CA PHE A 211 11.95 15.75 -1.19
C PHE A 211 11.60 14.63 -0.21
N VAL A 212 12.21 14.70 0.97
CA VAL A 212 11.76 13.99 2.16
C VAL A 212 11.46 15.03 3.23
N TYR A 213 10.22 15.05 3.71
CA TYR A 213 9.77 15.90 4.80
C TYR A 213 9.62 15.03 6.04
N ALA A 214 10.26 15.41 7.14
CA ALA A 214 10.20 14.70 8.40
C ALA A 214 9.64 15.60 9.50
N TYR A 215 8.61 15.15 10.19
CA TYR A 215 7.96 15.88 11.26
C TYR A 215 8.16 15.13 12.58
N LYS A 216 8.58 15.83 13.63
CA LYS A 216 8.66 15.23 14.97
C LYS A 216 7.27 14.86 15.47
N VAL A 217 7.19 13.77 16.24
CA VAL A 217 5.98 13.31 16.92
C VAL A 217 6.23 13.34 18.41
N GLU A 218 5.56 14.26 19.10
CA GLU A 218 5.72 14.49 20.53
C GLU A 218 4.34 14.65 21.18
N ASN A 219 4.13 14.02 22.33
CA ASN A 219 2.88 14.12 23.10
C ASN A 219 1.61 13.80 22.28
N GLY A 220 1.68 12.81 21.40
CA GLY A 220 0.55 12.41 20.55
C GLY A 220 0.26 13.36 19.38
N ARG A 221 1.17 14.29 19.09
CA ARG A 221 1.00 15.32 18.04
C ARG A 221 2.17 15.32 17.08
N VAL A 222 1.87 15.61 15.83
CA VAL A 222 2.87 15.90 14.79
C VAL A 222 3.17 17.39 14.83
N SER A 223 4.44 17.75 14.81
CA SER A 223 4.92 19.14 14.69
C SER A 223 4.39 19.79 13.41
N GLU A 224 4.03 21.08 13.45
CA GLU A 224 3.63 21.83 12.25
C GLU A 224 4.82 22.14 11.33
N GLU A 225 6.03 22.17 11.89
CA GLU A 225 7.27 22.39 11.15
C GLU A 225 7.95 21.06 10.80
N ALA A 226 8.28 20.90 9.53
CA ALA A 226 9.03 19.77 9.00
C ALA A 226 10.52 20.11 8.85
N VAL A 227 11.38 19.14 9.11
CA VAL A 227 12.74 19.12 8.60
C VAL A 227 12.66 18.70 7.13
N LYS A 228 13.18 19.57 6.26
CA LYS A 228 13.11 19.42 4.81
C LYS A 228 14.45 18.91 4.31
N SER A 229 14.42 17.79 3.59
CA SER A 229 15.61 17.22 2.98
C SER A 229 15.38 16.99 1.49
N GLN A 230 16.44 17.15 0.71
CA GLN A 230 16.44 16.84 -0.72
C GLN A 230 17.63 15.90 -1.00
N PRO A 231 17.49 14.59 -0.70
CA PRO A 231 18.58 13.64 -0.87
C PRO A 231 19.12 13.65 -2.30
N ASN A 232 20.45 13.68 -2.44
CA ASN A 232 21.10 13.77 -3.74
C ASN A 232 20.79 12.55 -4.61
N ASN A 233 20.62 12.78 -5.91
CA ASN A 233 20.40 11.76 -6.93
C ASN A 233 19.15 10.90 -6.63
N LEU A 234 18.04 11.56 -6.26
CA LEU A 234 16.76 10.91 -5.97
C LEU A 234 15.62 11.63 -6.72
N PRO A 235 15.63 11.64 -8.06
CA PRO A 235 14.73 12.47 -8.87
C PRO A 235 13.24 12.11 -8.72
N VAL A 236 12.95 10.85 -8.42
CA VAL A 236 11.58 10.34 -8.27
C VAL A 236 11.53 9.45 -7.03
N ALA A 237 11.60 10.08 -5.85
CA ALA A 237 11.49 9.39 -4.55
C ALA A 237 10.09 8.77 -4.38
N PHE A 238 9.97 7.46 -4.58
CA PHE A 238 8.66 6.78 -4.63
C PHE A 238 8.31 6.13 -3.28
N GLY A 239 8.61 4.85 -3.11
CA GLY A 239 8.33 4.06 -1.91
C GLY A 239 9.44 4.22 -0.89
N MET A 240 9.11 4.11 0.39
CA MET A 240 10.08 4.16 1.48
C MET A 240 9.86 3.01 2.45
N SER A 241 10.94 2.35 2.85
CA SER A 241 10.93 1.28 3.85
C SER A 241 12.03 1.52 4.87
N PHE A 242 11.67 1.68 6.13
CA PHE A 242 12.66 1.80 7.21
C PHE A 242 13.40 0.49 7.46
N ILE A 243 14.69 0.62 7.72
CA ILE A 243 15.56 -0.43 8.27
C ILE A 243 15.67 -0.22 9.79
N SER A 244 15.84 1.04 10.21
CA SER A 244 15.86 1.51 11.59
C SER A 244 15.40 2.97 11.64
N ASP A 245 15.36 3.58 12.83
CA ASP A 245 15.09 5.03 12.93
C ASP A 245 16.16 5.89 12.23
N ALA A 246 17.37 5.37 12.06
CA ALA A 246 18.51 6.08 11.48
C ALA A 246 18.76 5.72 9.99
N SER A 247 17.99 4.80 9.41
CA SER A 247 18.20 4.39 8.02
C SER A 247 16.95 3.81 7.35
N ALA A 248 16.81 4.10 6.06
CA ALA A 248 15.75 3.58 5.22
C ALA A 248 16.25 3.28 3.80
N VAL A 249 15.42 2.58 3.03
CA VAL A 249 15.54 2.48 1.58
C VAL A 249 14.45 3.33 0.95
N VAL A 250 14.80 4.14 -0.05
CA VAL A 250 13.85 4.86 -0.90
C VAL A 250 13.99 4.36 -2.32
N SER A 251 12.92 3.83 -2.91
CA SER A 251 12.90 3.39 -4.30
C SER A 251 12.79 4.57 -5.27
N THR A 252 13.32 4.38 -6.47
CA THR A 252 13.20 5.33 -7.57
C THR A 252 13.28 4.61 -8.92
N PRO A 253 12.39 4.93 -9.88
CA PRO A 253 12.43 4.35 -11.22
C PRO A 253 13.64 4.84 -12.04
N ALA A 254 14.45 5.77 -11.52
CA ALA A 254 15.66 6.22 -12.22
C ALA A 254 16.76 5.15 -12.27
N TYR A 255 16.88 4.33 -11.21
CA TYR A 255 17.92 3.30 -11.14
C TYR A 255 17.57 2.11 -10.24
N GLY A 256 16.55 2.20 -9.38
CA GLY A 256 16.18 1.12 -8.45
C GLY A 256 15.88 1.66 -7.07
N ALA A 257 16.91 1.90 -6.26
CA ALA A 257 16.73 2.42 -4.90
C ALA A 257 17.98 3.08 -4.32
N ALA A 258 17.80 3.99 -3.37
CA ALA A 258 18.85 4.55 -2.54
C ALA A 258 18.70 4.10 -1.09
N PHE A 259 19.81 3.70 -0.47
CA PHE A 259 19.92 3.68 0.97
C PHE A 259 20.13 5.11 1.47
N VAL A 260 19.32 5.54 2.42
CA VAL A 260 19.42 6.86 3.06
C VAL A 260 19.78 6.73 4.53
N SER A 261 20.55 7.69 5.03
CA SER A 261 20.78 7.93 6.46
C SER A 261 19.85 9.01 6.96
N ILE A 262 19.42 8.87 8.22
CA ILE A 262 18.58 9.81 8.93
C ILE A 262 19.34 10.22 10.18
N ALA A 263 19.64 11.51 10.30
CA ALA A 263 20.31 12.07 11.47
C ALA A 263 19.33 12.29 12.64
N ASP A 264 19.85 12.58 13.83
CA ASP A 264 19.03 12.81 15.04
C ASP A 264 18.10 14.03 14.91
N ASP A 265 18.49 15.00 14.07
CA ASP A 265 17.67 16.15 13.71
C ASP A 265 16.64 15.84 12.62
N LEU A 266 16.50 14.58 12.20
CA LEU A 266 15.66 14.08 11.11
C LEU A 266 16.10 14.47 9.69
N THR A 267 17.29 15.07 9.52
CA THR A 267 17.84 15.31 8.18
C THR A 267 18.11 14.00 7.46
N VAL A 268 17.64 13.89 6.21
CA VAL A 268 17.78 12.71 5.37
C VAL A 268 18.82 12.95 4.27
N SER A 269 19.79 12.06 4.16
CA SER A 269 20.85 12.14 3.14
C SER A 269 21.07 10.79 2.45
N THR A 270 21.40 10.85 1.16
CA THR A 270 21.72 9.66 0.37
C THR A 270 23.05 9.06 0.84
N LYS A 271 23.04 7.79 1.20
CA LYS A 271 24.24 7.04 1.61
C LYS A 271 24.81 6.21 0.46
N THR A 272 23.95 5.49 -0.27
CA THR A 272 24.39 4.67 -1.40
C THR A 272 23.25 4.44 -2.38
N ASN A 273 23.56 4.35 -3.66
CA ASN A 273 22.59 4.08 -4.71
C ASN A 273 22.75 2.65 -5.24
N ILE A 274 21.64 1.99 -5.49
CA ILE A 274 21.57 0.64 -6.02
C ILE A 274 20.97 0.69 -7.41
N THR A 275 21.83 0.50 -8.41
CA THR A 275 21.39 0.30 -9.80
C THR A 275 20.93 -1.13 -9.98
N VAL A 276 19.64 -1.31 -10.22
CA VAL A 276 19.04 -2.61 -10.54
C VAL A 276 19.06 -2.80 -12.06
N PRO A 277 19.81 -3.79 -12.57
CA PRO A 277 19.88 -4.03 -14.01
C PRO A 277 18.51 -4.35 -14.60
N LYS A 278 18.21 -3.79 -15.78
CA LYS A 278 16.98 -4.06 -16.55
C LYS A 278 15.67 -3.67 -15.84
N GLN A 279 15.74 -2.92 -14.73
CA GLN A 279 14.54 -2.31 -14.16
C GLN A 279 13.95 -1.31 -15.15
N MET A 280 12.63 -1.20 -15.13
CA MET A 280 11.85 -0.32 -16.01
C MET A 280 11.16 0.79 -15.21
N ALA A 281 10.64 0.45 -14.03
CA ALA A 281 9.94 1.38 -13.16
C ALA A 281 9.84 0.83 -11.72
N ILE A 282 10.98 0.66 -11.03
CA ILE A 282 10.97 0.32 -9.60
C ILE A 282 10.39 1.48 -8.80
N CYS A 283 9.24 1.25 -8.19
CA CYS A 283 8.48 2.28 -7.47
C CYS A 283 8.12 1.85 -6.05
N TRP A 284 7.72 0.59 -5.81
CA TRP A 284 7.28 0.18 -4.48
C TRP A 284 8.37 -0.55 -3.70
N THR A 285 8.26 -0.47 -2.38
CA THR A 285 9.11 -1.19 -1.44
C THR A 285 8.26 -2.00 -0.46
N ALA A 286 8.72 -3.19 -0.10
CA ALA A 286 8.13 -3.99 0.96
C ALA A 286 9.22 -4.47 1.92
N THR A 287 8.94 -4.43 3.22
CA THR A 287 9.82 -4.97 4.26
C THR A 287 8.97 -5.52 5.40
N SER A 288 9.57 -6.37 6.24
CA SER A 288 8.99 -6.81 7.50
C SER A 288 9.93 -6.46 8.65
N THR A 289 9.36 -6.20 9.83
CA THR A 289 10.14 -5.87 11.02
C THR A 289 11.19 -6.95 11.32
N GLY A 290 12.45 -6.55 11.49
CA GLY A 290 13.57 -7.46 11.74
C GLY A 290 14.08 -8.20 10.49
N SER A 291 13.52 -7.94 9.31
CA SER A 291 14.05 -8.45 8.05
C SER A 291 15.42 -7.84 7.74
N ARG A 292 16.32 -8.65 7.20
CA ARG A 292 17.58 -8.21 6.57
C ARG A 292 17.42 -7.83 5.11
N SER A 293 16.16 -7.71 4.65
CA SER A 293 15.86 -7.46 3.26
C SER A 293 14.73 -6.46 3.07
N VAL A 294 14.96 -5.56 2.11
CA VAL A 294 13.92 -4.72 1.50
C VAL A 294 13.70 -5.21 0.08
N TYR A 295 12.44 -5.44 -0.27
CA TYR A 295 12.02 -5.93 -1.56
C TYR A 295 11.55 -4.76 -2.43
N LEU A 296 12.06 -4.69 -3.66
CA LEU A 296 11.75 -3.66 -4.64
C LEU A 296 10.83 -4.24 -5.70
N LEU A 297 9.78 -3.49 -6.05
CA LEU A 297 8.77 -3.91 -7.01
C LEU A 297 8.75 -2.95 -8.20
N ASP A 298 8.74 -3.54 -9.38
CA ASP A 298 8.77 -2.84 -10.65
C ASP A 298 7.41 -2.91 -11.35
N ALA A 299 6.99 -1.77 -11.90
CA ALA A 299 5.70 -1.61 -12.57
C ALA A 299 5.58 -2.42 -13.89
N ALA A 300 6.70 -2.80 -14.51
CA ALA A 300 6.74 -3.50 -15.80
C ALA A 300 7.62 -4.76 -15.79
N VAL A 301 8.41 -4.99 -14.75
CA VAL A 301 9.19 -6.22 -14.56
C VAL A 301 8.55 -7.07 -13.44
N PRO A 302 8.22 -8.35 -13.69
CA PRO A 302 7.47 -9.16 -12.74
C PRO A 302 8.35 -9.69 -11.61
N ASP A 303 9.67 -9.73 -11.83
CA ASP A 303 10.65 -10.15 -10.85
C ASP A 303 10.74 -9.15 -9.70
N VAL A 304 11.02 -9.65 -8.49
CA VAL A 304 11.17 -8.81 -7.30
C VAL A 304 12.62 -8.82 -6.87
N THR A 305 13.25 -7.65 -6.84
CA THR A 305 14.64 -7.52 -6.36
C THR A 305 14.68 -7.38 -4.85
N ALA A 306 15.43 -8.23 -4.15
CA ALA A 306 15.64 -8.13 -2.72
C ALA A 306 17.02 -7.53 -2.43
N LEU A 307 17.03 -6.37 -1.77
CA LEU A 307 18.24 -5.76 -1.24
C LEU A 307 18.61 -6.40 0.09
N ASN A 308 19.88 -6.60 0.36
CA ASN A 308 20.40 -6.92 1.68
C ASN A 308 20.69 -5.62 2.44
N THR A 309 20.10 -5.44 3.62
CA THR A 309 20.21 -4.20 4.40
C THR A 309 21.51 -4.06 5.17
N GLU A 310 22.23 -5.17 5.42
CA GLU A 310 23.54 -5.17 6.08
C GLU A 310 24.65 -4.82 5.09
N THR A 311 24.66 -5.46 3.92
CA THR A 311 25.67 -5.23 2.89
C THR A 311 25.35 -4.04 1.98
N MET A 312 24.13 -3.51 2.05
CA MET A 312 23.63 -2.44 1.19
C MET A 312 23.81 -2.75 -0.30
N ALA A 313 23.45 -3.97 -0.70
CA ALA A 313 23.61 -4.46 -2.07
C ALA A 313 22.40 -5.30 -2.52
N ILE A 314 22.29 -5.58 -3.82
CA ILE A 314 21.34 -6.59 -4.31
C ILE A 314 21.75 -7.94 -3.73
N GLY A 315 20.88 -8.54 -2.92
CA GLY A 315 21.10 -9.84 -2.34
C GLY A 315 20.63 -10.98 -3.24
N ARG A 316 19.42 -10.84 -3.81
CA ARG A 316 18.82 -11.84 -4.70
C ARG A 316 17.67 -11.24 -5.52
N THR A 317 17.20 -12.00 -6.49
CA THR A 317 15.99 -11.71 -7.28
C THR A 317 15.03 -12.89 -7.16
N LEU A 318 13.76 -12.60 -6.88
CA LEU A 318 12.68 -13.58 -6.89
C LEU A 318 12.08 -13.63 -8.31
N PRO A 319 12.07 -14.80 -8.98
CA PRO A 319 11.44 -14.95 -10.28
C PRO A 319 9.96 -14.60 -10.23
N GLY A 320 9.49 -13.75 -11.15
CA GLY A 320 8.12 -13.28 -11.23
C GLY A 320 7.20 -14.16 -12.07
N TYR A 321 5.96 -13.71 -12.21
CA TYR A 321 4.98 -14.28 -13.14
C TYR A 321 4.81 -13.35 -14.35
N ALA A 322 5.33 -13.76 -15.52
CA ALA A 322 5.37 -12.94 -16.72
C ALA A 322 3.99 -12.44 -17.18
N ALA A 323 2.94 -13.27 -17.09
CA ALA A 323 1.58 -12.85 -17.47
C ALA A 323 0.99 -11.80 -16.51
N GLY A 324 1.54 -11.69 -15.30
CA GLY A 324 1.24 -10.62 -14.34
C GLY A 324 1.86 -9.26 -14.71
N LYS A 325 2.84 -9.25 -15.63
CA LYS A 325 3.66 -8.12 -16.10
C LYS A 325 4.51 -7.47 -15.01
N GLY A 326 3.94 -6.70 -14.10
CA GLY A 326 4.67 -5.99 -13.03
C GLY A 326 3.88 -5.99 -11.73
N ASN A 327 4.45 -5.40 -10.69
CA ASN A 327 3.94 -5.44 -9.33
C ASN A 327 3.74 -4.02 -8.77
N PHE A 328 2.58 -3.78 -8.15
CA PHE A 328 2.02 -2.49 -7.75
C PHE A 328 1.63 -2.54 -6.28
N ASP A 329 2.48 -2.03 -5.40
CA ASP A 329 2.35 -2.17 -3.96
C ASP A 329 2.41 -3.64 -3.49
N ALA A 330 2.87 -3.84 -2.26
CA ALA A 330 3.03 -5.16 -1.68
C ALA A 330 3.12 -5.11 -0.17
N ILE A 331 2.76 -6.23 0.45
CA ILE A 331 2.89 -6.42 1.88
C ILE A 331 3.54 -7.77 2.19
N ILE A 332 4.30 -7.81 3.28
CA ILE A 332 4.91 -9.04 3.79
C ILE A 332 4.16 -9.48 5.04
N SER A 333 3.81 -10.76 5.12
CA SER A 333 3.27 -11.38 6.34
C SER A 333 3.85 -12.78 6.50
N GLY A 334 4.55 -12.99 7.61
CA GLY A 334 5.35 -14.20 7.82
C GLY A 334 6.42 -14.35 6.74
N SER A 335 6.46 -15.49 6.05
CA SER A 335 7.42 -15.76 4.96
C SER A 335 6.84 -15.51 3.56
N LYS A 336 5.75 -14.75 3.44
CA LYS A 336 5.10 -14.50 2.16
C LYS A 336 5.11 -13.01 1.84
N LEU A 337 5.39 -12.70 0.58
CA LEU A 337 5.19 -11.37 -0.01
C LEU A 337 3.99 -11.46 -0.95
N TYR A 338 3.00 -10.60 -0.72
CA TYR A 338 1.79 -10.48 -1.53
C TYR A 338 1.89 -9.18 -2.33
N ALA A 339 1.83 -9.28 -3.65
CA ALA A 339 1.95 -8.14 -4.55
C ALA A 339 0.72 -8.06 -5.47
N LEU A 340 0.11 -6.89 -5.58
CA LEU A 340 -0.94 -6.65 -6.55
C LEU A 340 -0.27 -6.48 -7.92
N GLN A 341 -0.69 -7.22 -8.94
CA GLN A 341 0.00 -7.18 -10.22
C GLN A 341 -0.58 -6.15 -11.17
N ALA A 342 0.08 -5.87 -12.30
CA ALA A 342 -0.47 -5.09 -13.40
C ALA A 342 -1.66 -5.79 -14.07
N ALA A 343 -1.63 -7.13 -14.12
CA ALA A 343 -2.79 -7.94 -14.45
C ALA A 343 -3.82 -7.92 -13.30
N PRO A 344 -5.09 -8.32 -13.54
CA PRO A 344 -6.07 -8.54 -12.49
C PRO A 344 -5.70 -9.77 -11.64
N ALA A 345 -4.62 -9.68 -10.86
CA ALA A 345 -4.08 -10.79 -10.11
C ALA A 345 -3.28 -10.33 -8.88
N ILE A 346 -3.12 -11.24 -7.93
CA ILE A 346 -2.17 -11.10 -6.82
C ILE A 346 -1.11 -12.20 -6.96
N ALA A 347 0.17 -11.81 -6.93
CA ALA A 347 1.29 -12.73 -6.83
C ALA A 347 1.66 -12.96 -5.36
N VAL A 348 1.86 -14.23 -5.01
CA VAL A 348 2.26 -14.67 -3.66
C VAL A 348 3.62 -15.35 -3.76
N PHE A 349 4.66 -14.62 -3.38
CA PHE A 349 6.03 -15.12 -3.36
C PHE A 349 6.32 -15.82 -2.03
N ASP A 350 7.02 -16.95 -2.08
CA ASP A 350 7.57 -17.59 -0.88
C ASP A 350 9.00 -17.12 -0.63
N LEU A 351 9.20 -16.35 0.43
CA LEU A 351 10.50 -15.78 0.77
C LEU A 351 11.50 -16.82 1.33
N LYS A 352 11.03 -18.04 1.64
CA LYS A 352 11.86 -19.19 2.03
C LYS A 352 12.19 -20.13 0.86
N HIS A 353 11.33 -20.17 -0.15
CA HIS A 353 11.49 -21.01 -1.34
C HIS A 353 11.52 -20.11 -2.58
N ASP A 354 12.55 -19.28 -2.65
CA ASP A 354 12.70 -18.16 -3.57
C ASP A 354 13.08 -18.54 -5.00
N SER A 355 13.38 -19.81 -5.26
CA SER A 355 13.70 -20.34 -6.59
C SER A 355 12.49 -20.60 -7.47
N TYR A 356 11.28 -20.64 -6.89
CA TYR A 356 10.04 -20.84 -7.62
C TYR A 356 9.31 -19.52 -7.86
N GLY A 357 8.68 -19.38 -9.03
CA GLY A 357 7.79 -18.26 -9.32
C GLY A 357 6.62 -18.20 -8.33
N PRO A 358 5.90 -17.06 -8.25
CA PRO A 358 4.84 -16.87 -7.27
C PRO A 358 3.63 -17.77 -7.57
N LYS A 359 2.89 -18.13 -6.51
CA LYS A 359 1.50 -18.58 -6.68
C LYS A 359 0.65 -17.38 -7.10
N VAL A 360 -0.19 -17.55 -8.11
CA VAL A 360 -1.02 -16.47 -8.64
C VAL A 360 -2.48 -16.67 -8.23
N ILE A 361 -3.11 -15.59 -7.78
CA ILE A 361 -4.55 -15.52 -7.52
C ILE A 361 -5.15 -14.71 -8.66
N ASP A 362 -6.01 -15.34 -9.46
CA ASP A 362 -6.73 -14.67 -10.54
C ASP A 362 -7.91 -13.87 -9.98
N LEU A 363 -7.98 -12.59 -10.36
CA LEU A 363 -9.04 -11.65 -10.00
C LEU A 363 -9.77 -11.12 -11.23
N ALA A 364 -9.63 -11.72 -12.42
CA ALA A 364 -10.29 -11.27 -13.63
C ALA A 364 -11.83 -11.15 -13.47
N GLY A 365 -12.44 -12.02 -12.66
CA GLY A 365 -13.86 -11.97 -12.33
C GLY A 365 -14.29 -10.82 -11.40
N LEU A 366 -13.36 -10.11 -10.76
CA LEU A 366 -13.66 -9.00 -9.84
C LEU A 366 -13.97 -7.68 -10.55
N GLY A 367 -13.53 -7.54 -11.81
CA GLY A 367 -13.80 -6.38 -12.64
C GLY A 367 -12.54 -5.69 -13.17
N ASN A 368 -12.65 -4.38 -13.41
CA ASN A 368 -11.58 -3.61 -14.03
C ASN A 368 -10.43 -3.34 -13.04
N ARG A 369 -9.22 -3.71 -13.44
CA ARG A 369 -7.97 -3.53 -12.67
C ARG A 369 -7.59 -2.06 -12.45
N ALA A 370 -8.09 -1.13 -13.26
CA ALA A 370 -7.55 0.23 -13.32
C ALA A 370 -7.60 1.02 -12.02
N SER A 371 -8.61 0.80 -11.20
CA SER A 371 -8.81 1.50 -9.93
C SER A 371 -8.14 0.80 -8.74
N TRP A 372 -7.51 -0.36 -8.91
CA TRP A 372 -6.95 -1.12 -7.79
C TRP A 372 -5.56 -0.61 -7.40
N THR A 373 -5.35 -0.40 -6.11
CA THR A 373 -4.08 0.09 -5.55
C THR A 373 -3.92 -0.35 -4.10
N GLY A 374 -2.68 -0.32 -3.61
CA GLY A 374 -2.38 -0.68 -2.23
C GLY A 374 -2.37 -2.17 -1.99
N MET A 375 -1.71 -2.57 -0.90
CA MET A 375 -1.78 -3.94 -0.39
C MET A 375 -1.57 -3.91 1.13
N ALA A 376 -2.47 -4.57 1.86
CA ALA A 376 -2.39 -4.70 3.31
C ALA A 376 -2.81 -6.10 3.76
N VAL A 377 -2.45 -6.47 4.98
CA VAL A 377 -2.72 -7.81 5.53
C VAL A 377 -3.06 -7.71 7.02
N TYR A 378 -4.06 -8.48 7.44
CA TYR A 378 -4.40 -8.72 8.85
C TYR A 378 -3.86 -10.07 9.31
#